data_AF-A0A6B2CRX3-F1
#
_entry.id   AF-A0A6B2CRX3-F1
#
_cell.length_a   1.000
_cell.length_b   1.000
_cell.length_c   1.000
_cell.angle_alpha   90.00
_cell.angle_beta   90.00
_cell.angle_gamma   90.00
#
_symmetry.space_group_name_H-M   'P 1'
#
loop_
_entity.id
_entity.type
_entity.pdbx_description
1 polymer ?
#
loop_
_entity_poly.entity_id
_entity_poly.type
_entity_poly.pdbx_seq_one_letter_code
_entity_poly.pdbx_strand_id
1 'polypeptide(L)'
;MPSTGDKGQVGTRPSEALLRLMDNYGYNVLGSREWLEGDKLYRLGFQYVAVETLVREYFLAEEDWRGKKVFEVEWKGSKKSIVYGKGDVKSDVVLVKKPEPTERAIPWRGLLDYLPQPPLPLFVVDLSMKFLHTPEELSKLRLQLAVALSVIREYLWDAHLSITGADEETARWLNEVMGVNKVSIVNARPSEILWGYDADKVIILRPDATTPLRPEDVNTADAFLIGGIVDKIPRPGLSRMLDSLVPWGVPRKIELRGSVIGVPERINRIIEVILKSRYVYNGDIERAIITTMTKKDRVARAYREITKELREKGRSYVTRDLYEELRKWLPLTYDEFLEAARRAHAEVKG
;
A
#
# COMPACT_ATOMS: atom_id res chain seq x y z
N MET A 1 0.23 -8.03 -38.56
CA MET A 1 0.27 -6.55 -38.45
C MET A 1 0.31 -6.22 -36.96
N PRO A 2 1.36 -5.55 -36.46
CA PRO A 2 1.49 -5.32 -35.02
C PRO A 2 0.52 -4.20 -34.62
N SER A 3 -0.43 -4.53 -33.75
CA SER A 3 -1.41 -3.60 -33.20
C SER A 3 -0.72 -2.62 -32.27
N THR A 4 -0.85 -1.35 -32.61
CA THR A 4 -0.65 -0.20 -31.73
C THR A 4 -1.62 -0.24 -30.55
N GLY A 5 -1.10 -0.14 -29.32
CA GLY A 5 -1.87 0.35 -28.17
C GLY A 5 -1.82 -0.55 -26.93
N ASP A 6 -0.87 -0.27 -26.02
CA ASP A 6 -1.15 -0.10 -24.58
C ASP A 6 0.16 0.22 -23.83
N LYS A 7 0.76 1.37 -24.14
CA LYS A 7 1.73 2.00 -23.23
C LYS A 7 0.95 2.98 -22.36
N GLY A 8 0.38 2.49 -21.26
CA GLY A 8 -0.40 3.32 -20.34
C GLY A 8 -1.28 2.59 -19.32
N GLN A 9 -1.36 1.25 -19.34
CA GLN A 9 -2.09 0.54 -18.28
C GLN A 9 -1.25 0.51 -16.99
N VAL A 10 -1.78 1.14 -15.96
CA VAL A 10 -1.46 0.82 -14.56
C VAL A 10 -1.54 -0.71 -14.43
N GLY A 11 -0.43 -1.36 -14.08
CA GLY A 11 -0.29 -2.82 -14.17
C GLY A 11 -1.47 -3.60 -13.57
N THR A 12 -1.81 -4.74 -14.19
CA THR A 12 -2.96 -5.57 -13.83
C THR A 12 -2.93 -5.95 -12.34
N ARG A 13 -3.97 -5.56 -11.60
CA ARG A 13 -4.13 -5.91 -10.18
C ARG A 13 -4.54 -7.38 -10.01
N PRO A 14 -4.28 -8.02 -8.85
CA PRO A 14 -4.73 -9.39 -8.58
C PRO A 14 -6.22 -9.62 -8.80
N SER A 15 -7.08 -8.67 -8.45
CA SER A 15 -8.52 -8.75 -8.75
C SER A 15 -8.80 -8.90 -10.25
N GLU A 16 -8.15 -8.10 -11.08
CA GLU A 16 -8.32 -8.14 -12.54
C GLU A 16 -7.72 -9.41 -13.13
N ALA A 17 -6.57 -9.85 -12.62
CA ALA A 17 -5.94 -11.10 -13.02
C ALA A 17 -6.88 -12.29 -12.77
N LEU A 18 -7.54 -12.33 -11.61
CA LEU A 18 -8.49 -13.39 -11.26
C LEU A 18 -9.74 -13.32 -12.13
N LEU A 19 -10.27 -12.12 -12.39
CA LEU A 19 -11.43 -11.94 -13.28
C LEU A 19 -11.11 -12.36 -14.73
N ARG A 20 -9.92 -12.03 -15.25
CA ARG A 20 -9.45 -12.48 -16.58
C ARG A 20 -9.29 -14.00 -16.63
N LEU A 21 -8.74 -14.60 -15.58
CA LEU A 21 -8.65 -16.05 -15.48
C LEU A 21 -10.04 -16.68 -15.47
N MET A 22 -10.97 -16.17 -14.66
CA MET A 22 -12.36 -16.67 -14.64
C MET A 22 -13.04 -16.55 -16.01
N ASP A 23 -12.87 -15.43 -16.72
CA ASP A 23 -13.38 -15.27 -18.08
C ASP A 23 -12.81 -16.30 -19.05
N ASN A 24 -11.49 -16.54 -19.01
CA ASN A 24 -10.81 -17.47 -19.91
C ASN A 24 -11.34 -18.92 -19.77
N TYR A 25 -11.89 -19.26 -18.60
CA TYR A 25 -12.46 -20.56 -18.32
C TYR A 25 -14.00 -20.56 -18.27
N GLY A 26 -14.65 -19.42 -18.54
CA GLY A 26 -16.12 -19.32 -18.56
C GLY A 26 -16.79 -19.31 -17.17
N TYR A 27 -16.03 -19.07 -16.09
CA TYR A 27 -16.57 -19.04 -14.73
C TYR A 27 -17.18 -17.69 -14.38
N ASN A 28 -18.33 -17.70 -13.70
CA ASN A 28 -19.03 -16.50 -13.22
C ASN A 28 -19.20 -16.48 -11.70
N VAL A 29 -19.21 -17.64 -11.05
CA VAL A 29 -19.41 -17.79 -9.61
C VAL A 29 -18.24 -18.54 -8.99
N LEU A 30 -17.46 -17.83 -8.17
CA LEU A 30 -16.35 -18.42 -7.40
C LEU A 30 -16.82 -18.76 -5.99
N GLY A 31 -16.65 -20.01 -5.58
CA GLY A 31 -16.81 -20.49 -4.22
C GLY A 31 -15.48 -20.59 -3.47
N SER A 32 -15.53 -20.82 -2.17
CA SER A 32 -14.35 -21.19 -1.37
C SER A 32 -14.70 -22.23 -0.32
N ARG A 33 -13.97 -23.36 -0.33
CA ARG A 33 -13.95 -24.33 0.79
C ARG A 33 -12.95 -23.90 1.86
N GLU A 34 -11.94 -23.13 1.46
CA GLU A 34 -10.96 -22.56 2.38
C GLU A 34 -11.58 -21.42 3.20
N TRP A 35 -11.14 -21.30 4.44
CA TRP A 35 -11.59 -20.22 5.31
C TRP A 35 -11.07 -18.88 4.79
N LEU A 36 -12.01 -17.94 4.58
CA LEU A 36 -11.77 -16.56 4.20
C LEU A 36 -12.28 -15.62 5.30
N GLU A 37 -11.53 -14.56 5.59
CA GLU A 37 -11.92 -13.54 6.54
C GLU A 37 -13.07 -12.69 5.99
N GLY A 38 -14.21 -12.71 6.69
CA GLY A 38 -15.46 -12.09 6.21
C GLY A 38 -15.32 -10.60 5.88
N ASP A 39 -14.78 -9.80 6.80
CA ASP A 39 -14.62 -8.33 6.59
C ASP A 39 -13.82 -8.01 5.32
N LYS A 40 -12.68 -8.67 5.15
CA LYS A 40 -11.85 -8.52 3.95
C LYS A 40 -12.57 -9.00 2.70
N LEU A 41 -13.31 -10.10 2.76
CA LEU A 41 -14.07 -10.62 1.63
C LEU A 41 -15.15 -9.63 1.16
N TYR A 42 -15.89 -9.03 2.09
CA TYR A 42 -16.90 -8.02 1.76
C TYR A 42 -16.28 -6.72 1.22
N ARG A 43 -15.14 -6.30 1.76
CA ARG A 43 -14.50 -5.03 1.41
C ARG A 43 -13.64 -5.09 0.15
N LEU A 44 -12.91 -6.19 -0.06
CA LEU A 44 -11.90 -6.35 -1.11
C LEU A 44 -12.31 -7.36 -2.20
N GLY A 45 -13.28 -8.25 -1.92
CA GLY A 45 -13.83 -9.17 -2.91
C GLY A 45 -12.77 -9.99 -3.65
N PHE A 46 -12.78 -9.89 -4.98
CA PHE A 46 -11.84 -10.61 -5.86
C PHE A 46 -10.37 -10.28 -5.60
N GLN A 47 -10.06 -9.07 -5.12
CA GLN A 47 -8.68 -8.73 -4.73
C GLN A 47 -8.19 -9.64 -3.60
N TYR A 48 -9.02 -9.80 -2.56
CA TYR A 48 -8.65 -10.62 -1.42
C TYR A 48 -8.52 -12.10 -1.79
N VAL A 49 -9.48 -12.64 -2.56
CA VAL A 49 -9.43 -14.03 -3.02
C VAL A 49 -8.19 -14.28 -3.90
N ALA A 50 -7.89 -13.38 -4.83
CA ALA A 50 -6.72 -13.49 -5.69
C ALA A 50 -5.42 -13.53 -4.87
N VAL A 51 -5.28 -12.63 -3.89
CA VAL A 51 -4.11 -12.59 -3.01
C VAL A 51 -4.00 -13.86 -2.16
N GLU A 52 -5.08 -14.32 -1.54
CA GLU A 52 -5.05 -15.57 -0.77
C GLU A 52 -4.67 -16.76 -1.67
N THR A 53 -5.14 -16.78 -2.91
CA THR A 53 -4.76 -17.80 -3.91
C THR A 53 -3.25 -17.81 -4.17
N LEU A 54 -2.64 -16.64 -4.39
CA LEU A 54 -1.20 -16.51 -4.64
C LEU A 54 -0.35 -16.86 -3.40
N VAL A 55 -0.74 -16.34 -2.24
CA VAL A 55 0.06 -16.45 -1.01
C VAL A 55 -0.01 -17.85 -0.42
N ARG A 56 -1.21 -18.45 -0.40
CA ARG A 56 -1.44 -19.80 0.16
C ARG A 56 -1.35 -20.91 -0.87
N GLU A 57 -1.04 -20.55 -2.11
CA GLU A 57 -0.82 -21.49 -3.22
C GLU A 57 -2.04 -22.38 -3.49
N TYR A 58 -3.24 -21.80 -3.39
CA TYR A 58 -4.49 -22.52 -3.59
C TYR A 58 -4.75 -22.86 -5.05
N PHE A 59 -5.72 -23.73 -5.26
CA PHE A 59 -6.22 -24.15 -6.57
C PHE A 59 -7.64 -23.63 -6.77
N LEU A 60 -8.00 -23.41 -8.03
CA LEU A 60 -9.37 -23.20 -8.48
C LEU A 60 -9.84 -24.49 -9.14
N ALA A 61 -10.72 -25.24 -8.48
CA ALA A 61 -11.20 -26.55 -8.92
C ALA A 61 -12.69 -26.52 -9.29
N GLU A 62 -13.09 -27.24 -10.35
CA GLU A 62 -14.49 -27.38 -10.79
C GLU A 62 -15.29 -28.35 -9.88
N GLU A 63 -15.34 -28.09 -8.58
CA GLU A 63 -16.03 -28.94 -7.60
C GLU A 63 -17.49 -28.50 -7.33
N ASP A 64 -18.37 -29.45 -6.97
CA ASP A 64 -19.71 -29.11 -6.50
C ASP A 64 -19.63 -28.42 -5.13
N TRP A 65 -20.11 -27.18 -5.09
CA TRP A 65 -20.17 -26.35 -3.89
C TRP A 65 -21.28 -25.32 -4.01
N ARG A 66 -21.88 -24.99 -2.86
CA ARG A 66 -22.91 -23.96 -2.73
C ARG A 66 -22.60 -23.03 -1.58
N GLY A 67 -22.94 -21.76 -1.76
CA GLY A 67 -22.78 -20.77 -0.72
C GLY A 67 -23.75 -19.60 -0.84
N LYS A 68 -23.64 -18.66 0.08
CA LYS A 68 -24.35 -17.38 0.01
C LYS A 68 -23.52 -16.41 -0.81
N LYS A 69 -24.14 -15.64 -1.71
CA LYS A 69 -23.47 -14.54 -2.41
C LYS A 69 -23.01 -13.48 -1.41
N VAL A 70 -21.71 -13.21 -1.38
CA VAL A 70 -21.07 -12.25 -0.46
C VAL A 70 -20.44 -11.06 -1.18
N PHE A 71 -20.13 -11.20 -2.47
CA PHE A 71 -19.57 -10.13 -3.28
C PHE A 71 -20.02 -10.29 -4.74
N GLU A 72 -20.23 -9.18 -5.45
CA GLU A 72 -20.57 -9.16 -6.88
C GLU A 72 -19.95 -7.92 -7.53
N VAL A 73 -19.44 -8.09 -8.75
CA VAL A 73 -18.95 -6.99 -9.60
C VAL A 73 -19.40 -7.22 -11.04
N GLU A 74 -19.59 -6.14 -11.78
CA GLU A 74 -19.77 -6.20 -13.22
C GLU A 74 -18.40 -6.18 -13.92
N TRP A 75 -18.14 -7.17 -14.76
CA TRP A 75 -16.89 -7.32 -15.48
C TRP A 75 -17.18 -7.67 -16.95
N LYS A 76 -16.80 -6.77 -17.86
CA LYS A 76 -17.04 -6.91 -19.31
C LYS A 76 -18.49 -7.27 -19.67
N GLY A 77 -19.46 -6.65 -19.00
CA GLY A 77 -20.90 -6.88 -19.21
C GLY A 77 -21.43 -8.19 -18.61
N SER A 78 -20.63 -8.93 -17.86
CA SER A 78 -21.04 -10.13 -17.14
C SER A 78 -20.91 -9.92 -15.63
N LYS A 79 -21.86 -10.46 -14.86
CA LYS A 79 -21.78 -10.45 -13.39
C LYS A 79 -20.85 -11.54 -12.91
N LYS A 80 -19.81 -11.15 -12.18
CA LYS A 80 -18.91 -12.07 -11.47
C LYS A 80 -19.21 -11.99 -9.98
N SER A 81 -19.37 -13.14 -9.34
CA SER A 81 -19.74 -13.19 -7.93
C SER A 81 -18.87 -14.15 -7.12
N ILE A 82 -18.76 -13.86 -5.83
CA ILE A 82 -18.15 -14.75 -4.85
C ILE A 82 -19.25 -15.27 -3.94
N VAL A 83 -19.27 -16.59 -3.72
CA VAL A 83 -20.14 -17.27 -2.78
C VAL A 83 -19.33 -17.88 -1.64
N TYR A 84 -19.80 -17.72 -0.41
CA TYR A 84 -19.11 -18.20 0.79
C TYR A 84 -20.10 -18.55 1.91
N GLY A 85 -19.68 -19.45 2.81
CA GLY A 85 -20.52 -19.94 3.90
C GLY A 85 -21.73 -20.75 3.41
N LYS A 86 -22.74 -20.91 4.27
CA LYS A 86 -23.96 -21.66 3.93
C LYS A 86 -24.89 -20.83 3.04
N GLY A 87 -25.29 -21.41 1.92
CA GLY A 87 -26.30 -20.87 1.02
C GLY A 87 -26.61 -21.85 -0.12
N ASP A 88 -27.41 -21.41 -1.08
CA ASP A 88 -27.99 -22.23 -2.14
C ASP A 88 -27.43 -21.91 -3.53
N VAL A 89 -26.64 -20.86 -3.68
CA VAL A 89 -26.03 -20.46 -4.96
C VAL A 89 -24.89 -21.42 -5.29
N LYS A 90 -25.02 -22.13 -6.42
CA LYS A 90 -23.97 -23.03 -6.94
C LYS A 90 -22.80 -22.22 -7.49
N SER A 91 -21.57 -22.63 -7.16
CA SER A 91 -20.36 -22.10 -7.78
C SER A 91 -19.98 -22.86 -9.05
N ASP A 92 -19.33 -22.16 -9.98
CA ASP A 92 -18.72 -22.76 -11.17
C ASP A 92 -17.33 -23.32 -10.86
N VAL A 93 -16.63 -22.65 -9.94
CA VAL A 93 -15.27 -23.01 -9.52
C VAL A 93 -15.09 -22.71 -8.03
N VAL A 94 -14.23 -23.46 -7.36
CA VAL A 94 -14.05 -23.42 -5.91
C VAL A 94 -12.57 -23.26 -5.56
N LEU A 95 -12.28 -22.34 -4.64
CA LEU A 95 -10.98 -22.22 -4.02
C LEU A 95 -10.75 -23.38 -3.04
N VAL A 96 -9.71 -24.18 -3.29
CA VAL A 96 -9.35 -25.37 -2.50
C VAL A 96 -7.84 -25.46 -2.28
N LYS A 97 -7.41 -25.98 -1.12
CA LYS A 97 -5.99 -26.22 -0.86
C LYS A 97 -5.43 -27.42 -1.62
N LYS A 98 -6.23 -28.47 -1.80
CA LYS A 98 -5.83 -29.69 -2.49
C LYS A 98 -7.03 -30.17 -3.33
N PRO A 99 -6.94 -30.09 -4.67
CA PRO A 99 -8.02 -30.55 -5.53
C PRO A 99 -8.10 -32.07 -5.52
N GLU A 100 -9.30 -32.59 -5.75
CA GLU A 100 -9.51 -34.02 -6.03
C GLU A 100 -8.83 -34.41 -7.38
N PRO A 101 -8.17 -35.57 -7.49
CA PRO A 101 -7.41 -35.94 -8.69
C PRO A 101 -8.21 -36.02 -9.99
N THR A 102 -9.52 -36.26 -9.88
CA THR A 102 -10.44 -36.38 -11.01
C THR A 102 -10.96 -35.03 -11.50
N GLU A 103 -10.79 -33.97 -10.71
CA GLU A 103 -11.35 -32.67 -11.00
C GLU A 103 -10.39 -31.81 -11.82
N ARG A 104 -10.94 -31.01 -12.72
CA ARG A 104 -10.16 -30.01 -13.42
C ARG A 104 -9.79 -28.90 -12.42
N ALA A 105 -8.49 -28.70 -12.22
CA ALA A 105 -7.98 -27.71 -11.30
C ALA A 105 -6.93 -26.81 -11.95
N ILE A 106 -6.99 -25.52 -11.63
CA ILE A 106 -6.02 -24.51 -12.04
C ILE A 106 -5.17 -24.18 -10.81
N PRO A 107 -3.84 -24.41 -10.83
CA PRO A 107 -2.98 -24.01 -9.73
C PRO A 107 -2.87 -22.49 -9.64
N TRP A 108 -2.52 -21.97 -8.46
CA TRP A 108 -2.24 -20.54 -8.25
C TRP A 108 -1.29 -19.92 -9.28
N ARG A 109 -0.36 -20.72 -9.83
CA ARG A 109 0.57 -20.28 -10.88
C ARG A 109 -0.15 -19.83 -12.15
N GLY A 110 -1.31 -20.38 -12.47
CA GLY A 110 -2.12 -19.92 -13.61
C GLY A 110 -2.60 -18.48 -13.45
N LEU A 111 -2.63 -17.94 -12.23
CA LEU A 111 -2.93 -16.53 -11.99
C LEU A 111 -1.74 -15.61 -12.33
N LEU A 112 -0.50 -16.13 -12.27
CA LEU A 112 0.71 -15.36 -12.59
C LEU A 112 0.76 -14.95 -14.06
N ASP A 113 0.16 -15.74 -14.96
CA ASP A 113 0.09 -15.47 -16.40
C ASP A 113 -0.68 -14.17 -16.72
N TYR A 114 -1.49 -13.69 -15.78
CA TYR A 114 -2.30 -12.47 -15.90
C TYR A 114 -1.76 -11.30 -15.07
N LEU A 115 -0.64 -11.49 -14.37
CA LEU A 115 0.01 -10.49 -13.53
C LEU A 115 1.27 -9.94 -14.21
N PRO A 116 1.72 -8.72 -13.85
CA PRO A 116 2.98 -8.18 -14.37
C PRO A 116 4.16 -9.09 -14.02
N GLN A 117 5.01 -9.32 -15.02
CA GLN A 117 6.29 -10.04 -14.90
C GLN A 117 7.37 -9.16 -15.53
N PRO A 118 8.30 -8.57 -14.75
CA PRO A 118 8.42 -8.66 -13.29
C PRO A 118 7.28 -7.93 -12.54
N PRO A 119 7.02 -8.22 -11.25
CA PRO A 119 5.90 -7.64 -10.50
C PRO A 119 6.20 -6.20 -10.06
N LEU A 120 6.06 -5.28 -11.02
CA LEU A 120 6.18 -3.85 -10.85
C LEU A 120 4.79 -3.19 -10.73
N PRO A 121 4.63 -2.14 -9.90
CA PRO A 121 5.69 -1.43 -9.19
C PRO A 121 6.20 -2.13 -7.93
N LEU A 122 7.51 -2.14 -7.72
CA LEU A 122 8.16 -2.72 -6.55
C LEU A 122 8.33 -1.69 -5.42
N PHE A 123 7.91 -2.05 -4.22
CA PHE A 123 8.21 -1.29 -3.00
C PHE A 123 9.41 -1.93 -2.32
N VAL A 124 10.51 -1.18 -2.21
CA VAL A 124 11.73 -1.63 -1.55
C VAL A 124 11.87 -0.90 -0.23
N VAL A 125 11.94 -1.64 0.88
CA VAL A 125 12.24 -1.09 2.20
C VAL A 125 13.63 -1.52 2.63
N ASP A 126 14.57 -0.56 2.73
CA ASP A 126 15.96 -0.85 3.05
C ASP A 126 16.26 -0.80 4.55
N LEU A 127 16.77 -1.90 5.10
CA LEU A 127 17.10 -2.06 6.51
C LEU A 127 18.60 -1.92 6.79
N SER A 128 19.41 -1.43 5.83
CA SER A 128 20.87 -1.31 6.00
C SER A 128 21.25 -0.44 7.20
N MET A 129 20.36 0.44 7.64
CA MET A 129 20.53 1.33 8.79
C MET A 129 19.85 0.82 10.08
N LYS A 130 19.41 -0.44 10.15
CA LYS A 130 18.70 -0.99 11.31
C LYS A 130 19.49 -0.89 12.61
N PHE A 131 20.83 -0.98 12.55
CA PHE A 131 21.72 -0.95 13.71
C PHE A 131 21.68 0.38 14.49
N LEU A 132 21.11 1.42 13.89
CA LEU A 132 20.91 2.73 14.51
C LEU A 132 19.67 2.80 15.41
N HIS A 133 18.81 1.78 15.39
CA HIS A 133 17.56 1.77 16.14
C HIS A 133 17.76 1.31 17.58
N THR A 134 17.02 1.90 18.49
CA THR A 134 16.79 1.34 19.82
C THR A 134 15.88 0.10 19.74
N PRO A 135 15.87 -0.78 20.76
CA PRO A 135 14.97 -1.95 20.79
C PRO A 135 13.49 -1.60 20.59
N GLU A 136 13.04 -0.48 21.16
CA GLU A 136 11.66 0.01 20.98
C GLU A 136 11.36 0.47 19.55
N GLU A 137 12.33 1.10 18.89
CA GLU A 137 12.20 1.52 17.50
C GLU A 137 12.21 0.32 16.55
N LEU A 138 13.02 -0.71 16.83
CA LEU A 138 12.98 -1.99 16.10
C LEU A 138 11.61 -2.68 16.23
N SER A 139 11.03 -2.70 17.43
CA SER A 139 9.68 -3.25 17.65
C SER A 139 8.62 -2.51 16.82
N LYS A 140 8.72 -1.17 16.74
CA LYS A 140 7.84 -0.35 15.89
C LYS A 140 8.08 -0.59 14.40
N LEU A 141 9.32 -0.73 13.97
CA LEU A 141 9.69 -1.08 12.59
C LEU A 141 9.06 -2.42 12.20
N ARG A 142 9.13 -3.42 13.09
CA ARG A 142 8.47 -4.74 12.91
C ARG A 142 7.01 -4.60 12.53
N LEU A 143 6.27 -3.85 13.35
CA LEU A 143 4.83 -3.69 13.18
C LEU A 143 4.53 -2.89 11.91
N GLN A 144 5.31 -1.85 11.61
CA GLN A 144 5.15 -1.10 10.37
C GLN A 144 5.35 -1.99 9.14
N LEU A 145 6.32 -2.90 9.12
CA LEU A 145 6.55 -3.80 8.00
C LEU A 145 5.44 -4.84 7.84
N ALA A 146 4.94 -5.44 8.93
CA ALA A 146 3.81 -6.36 8.88
C ALA A 146 2.52 -5.67 8.37
N VAL A 147 2.26 -4.44 8.83
CA VAL A 147 1.13 -3.65 8.36
C VAL A 147 1.34 -3.19 6.91
N ALA A 148 2.58 -2.90 6.49
CA ALA A 148 2.89 -2.56 5.11
C ALA A 148 2.54 -3.70 4.15
N LEU A 149 2.83 -4.95 4.52
CA LEU A 149 2.40 -6.12 3.74
C LEU A 149 0.88 -6.20 3.62
N SER A 150 0.17 -5.96 4.73
CA SER A 150 -1.31 -5.95 4.72
C SER A 150 -1.86 -4.86 3.79
N VAL A 151 -1.24 -3.67 3.79
CA VAL A 151 -1.58 -2.56 2.89
C VAL A 151 -1.31 -2.93 1.43
N ILE A 152 -0.15 -3.51 1.12
CA ILE A 152 0.19 -3.97 -0.24
C ILE A 152 -0.87 -4.93 -0.77
N ARG A 153 -1.31 -5.91 0.04
CA ARG A 153 -2.32 -6.90 -0.34
C ARG A 153 -3.71 -6.32 -0.69
N GLU A 154 -4.02 -5.10 -0.26
CA GLU A 154 -5.28 -4.44 -0.66
C GLU A 154 -5.26 -3.95 -2.12
N TYR A 155 -4.09 -3.84 -2.74
CA TYR A 155 -3.92 -3.28 -4.09
C TYR A 155 -3.19 -4.22 -5.04
N LEU A 156 -2.14 -4.86 -4.54
CA LEU A 156 -1.17 -5.71 -5.23
C LEU A 156 -1.06 -7.04 -4.46
N TRP A 157 0.11 -7.68 -4.49
CA TRP A 157 0.41 -8.89 -3.73
C TRP A 157 1.88 -8.89 -3.29
N ASP A 158 2.24 -9.85 -2.45
CA ASP A 158 3.53 -9.92 -1.73
C ASP A 158 4.78 -9.70 -2.58
N ALA A 159 4.82 -10.17 -3.84
CA ALA A 159 6.00 -10.00 -4.70
C ALA A 159 6.29 -8.55 -5.10
N HIS A 160 5.36 -7.62 -4.84
CA HIS A 160 5.56 -6.18 -5.01
C HIS A 160 6.20 -5.53 -3.77
N LEU A 161 6.57 -6.30 -2.75
CA LEU A 161 7.32 -5.83 -1.59
C LEU A 161 8.66 -6.58 -1.50
N SER A 162 9.74 -5.83 -1.37
CA SER A 162 11.08 -6.35 -1.07
C SER A 162 11.66 -5.64 0.14
N ILE A 163 12.37 -6.39 0.97
CA ILE A 163 13.07 -5.91 2.16
C ILE A 163 14.55 -6.25 1.99
N THR A 164 15.39 -5.23 1.95
CA THR A 164 16.83 -5.33 1.70
C THR A 164 17.64 -5.02 2.95
N GLY A 165 18.92 -5.37 2.97
CA GLY A 165 19.78 -5.19 4.14
C GLY A 165 19.34 -5.99 5.38
N ALA A 166 18.58 -7.09 5.18
CA ALA A 166 18.12 -7.96 6.25
C ALA A 166 19.03 -9.19 6.38
N ASP A 167 19.83 -9.24 7.45
CA ASP A 167 20.55 -10.47 7.82
C ASP A 167 19.61 -11.61 8.23
N GLU A 168 20.15 -12.82 8.43
CA GLU A 168 19.37 -14.02 8.71
C GLU A 168 18.50 -13.91 9.97
N GLU A 169 19.00 -13.27 11.03
CA GLU A 169 18.21 -13.02 12.23
C GLU A 169 17.02 -12.10 11.94
N THR A 170 17.26 -11.01 11.21
CA THR A 170 16.20 -10.07 10.80
C THR A 170 15.20 -10.74 9.88
N ALA A 171 15.67 -11.55 8.93
CA ALA A 171 14.82 -12.25 8.00
C ALA A 171 13.90 -13.25 8.73
N ARG A 172 14.41 -14.02 9.70
CA ARG A 172 13.60 -14.90 10.55
C ARG A 172 12.53 -14.11 11.30
N TRP A 173 12.94 -13.04 11.96
CA TRP A 173 12.07 -12.15 12.74
C TRP A 173 10.95 -11.50 11.92
N LEU A 174 11.24 -11.10 10.69
CA LEU A 174 10.27 -10.55 9.74
C LEU A 174 9.30 -11.63 9.25
N ASN A 175 9.79 -12.81 8.90
CA ASN A 175 8.92 -13.91 8.48
C ASN A 175 7.92 -14.30 9.58
N GLU A 176 8.35 -14.34 10.84
CA GLU A 176 7.44 -14.59 11.97
C GLU A 176 6.30 -13.58 12.07
N VAL A 177 6.58 -12.28 11.87
CA VAL A 177 5.55 -11.23 12.06
C VAL A 177 4.68 -11.00 10.84
N MET A 178 5.19 -11.30 9.65
CA MET A 178 4.44 -11.24 8.40
C MET A 178 3.55 -12.47 8.20
N GLY A 179 3.82 -13.56 8.92
CA GLY A 179 3.11 -14.82 8.77
C GLY A 179 3.38 -15.44 7.40
N VAL A 180 2.39 -16.15 6.86
CA VAL A 180 2.49 -16.73 5.51
C VAL A 180 2.60 -15.60 4.48
N ASN A 181 3.75 -15.55 3.82
CA ASN A 181 4.08 -14.48 2.88
C ASN A 181 4.99 -14.97 1.75
N LYS A 182 5.08 -14.16 0.69
CA LYS A 182 5.98 -14.34 -0.48
C LYS A 182 6.87 -13.12 -0.69
N VAL A 183 7.15 -12.36 0.37
CA VAL A 183 7.96 -11.13 0.32
C VAL A 183 9.42 -11.52 0.06
N SER A 184 10.11 -10.77 -0.80
CA SER A 184 11.55 -10.94 -0.99
C SER A 184 12.30 -10.30 0.18
N ILE A 185 12.81 -11.10 1.11
CA ILE A 185 13.57 -10.63 2.29
C ILE A 185 15.02 -11.11 2.14
N VAL A 186 15.93 -10.18 1.91
CA VAL A 186 17.30 -10.50 1.46
C VAL A 186 18.35 -9.61 2.12
N ASN A 187 19.54 -10.17 2.30
CA ASN A 187 20.74 -9.42 2.67
C ASN A 187 21.47 -8.94 1.41
N ALA A 188 20.77 -8.23 0.53
CA ALA A 188 21.28 -7.67 -0.72
C ALA A 188 21.16 -6.15 -0.70
N ARG A 189 21.92 -5.48 -1.59
CA ARG A 189 21.73 -4.03 -1.79
C ARG A 189 20.44 -3.77 -2.58
N PRO A 190 19.72 -2.66 -2.32
CA PRO A 190 18.56 -2.26 -3.13
C PRO A 190 18.81 -2.28 -4.65
N SER A 191 19.98 -1.80 -5.08
CA SER A 191 20.38 -1.76 -6.49
C SER A 191 20.39 -3.14 -7.15
N GLU A 192 20.86 -4.17 -6.46
CA GLU A 192 20.93 -5.54 -6.98
C GLU A 192 19.53 -6.10 -7.25
N ILE A 193 18.59 -5.85 -6.33
CA ILE A 193 17.19 -6.27 -6.49
C ILE A 193 16.51 -5.50 -7.61
N LEU A 194 16.72 -4.18 -7.67
CA LEU A 194 16.12 -3.34 -8.71
C LEU A 194 16.61 -3.71 -10.11
N TRP A 195 17.88 -4.05 -10.28
CA TRP A 195 18.39 -4.58 -11.56
C TRP A 195 17.81 -5.94 -11.91
N GLY A 196 17.65 -6.84 -10.93
CA GLY A 196 17.01 -8.14 -11.16
C GLY A 196 15.56 -8.05 -11.63
N TYR A 197 14.90 -6.92 -11.35
CA TYR A 197 13.52 -6.62 -11.74
C TYR A 197 13.44 -5.67 -12.95
N ASP A 198 14.57 -5.35 -13.59
CA ASP A 198 14.64 -4.40 -14.72
C ASP A 198 13.94 -3.05 -14.39
N ALA A 199 14.09 -2.59 -13.14
CA ALA A 199 13.43 -1.40 -12.63
C ALA A 199 14.25 -0.14 -12.94
N ASP A 200 13.89 0.55 -14.03
CA ASP A 200 14.57 1.76 -14.50
C ASP A 200 14.12 3.01 -13.75
N LYS A 201 12.80 3.23 -13.62
CA LYS A 201 12.26 4.44 -13.00
C LYS A 201 12.07 4.24 -11.50
N VAL A 202 13.14 4.46 -10.74
CA VAL A 202 13.15 4.33 -9.28
C VAL A 202 12.96 5.68 -8.59
N ILE A 203 12.00 5.76 -7.67
CA ILE A 203 11.75 6.94 -6.84
C ILE A 203 12.25 6.68 -5.42
N ILE A 204 13.16 7.51 -4.94
CA ILE A 204 13.67 7.42 -3.56
C ILE A 204 12.87 8.37 -2.67
N LEU A 205 12.06 7.81 -1.77
CA LEU A 205 11.17 8.58 -0.90
C LEU A 205 11.91 8.98 0.38
N ARG A 206 12.14 10.29 0.54
CA ARG A 206 12.74 10.87 1.75
C ARG A 206 12.21 12.27 2.04
N PRO A 207 12.03 12.65 3.32
CA PRO A 207 11.40 13.93 3.69
C PRO A 207 12.27 15.15 3.37
N ASP A 208 13.59 14.99 3.25
CA ASP A 208 14.55 16.07 3.03
C ASP A 208 14.93 16.28 1.56
N ALA A 209 14.30 15.56 0.62
CA ALA A 209 14.52 15.79 -0.80
C ALA A 209 14.12 17.21 -1.22
N THR A 210 14.81 17.78 -2.20
CA THR A 210 14.53 19.14 -2.69
C THR A 210 13.25 19.21 -3.52
N THR A 211 12.94 18.16 -4.27
CA THR A 211 11.81 18.13 -5.22
C THR A 211 10.61 17.32 -4.68
N PRO A 212 9.38 17.85 -4.78
CA PRO A 212 8.19 17.12 -4.38
C PRO A 212 7.86 15.99 -5.36
N LEU A 213 7.28 14.92 -4.83
CA LEU A 213 6.73 13.81 -5.59
C LEU A 213 5.59 14.31 -6.49
N ARG A 214 5.62 13.93 -7.77
CA ARG A 214 4.62 14.34 -8.76
C ARG A 214 3.66 13.19 -9.10
N PRO A 215 2.44 13.48 -9.57
CA PRO A 215 1.51 12.45 -10.05
C PRO A 215 2.12 11.52 -11.10
N GLU A 216 2.93 12.06 -12.01
CA GLU A 216 3.64 11.28 -13.02
C GLU A 216 4.63 10.29 -12.38
N ASP A 217 5.41 10.73 -11.38
CA ASP A 217 6.33 9.85 -10.66
C ASP A 217 5.57 8.66 -10.07
N VAL A 218 4.40 8.90 -9.45
CA VAL A 218 3.58 7.83 -8.84
C VAL A 218 3.07 6.83 -9.87
N ASN A 219 2.56 7.33 -10.99
CA ASN A 219 1.88 6.51 -11.99
C ASN A 219 2.84 5.68 -12.85
N THR A 220 4.06 6.18 -13.04
CA THR A 220 5.02 5.60 -14.00
C THR A 220 6.26 5.01 -13.35
N ALA A 221 6.48 5.19 -12.04
CA ALA A 221 7.60 4.55 -11.38
C ALA A 221 7.46 3.02 -11.40
N ASP A 222 8.60 2.38 -11.66
CA ASP A 222 8.80 0.94 -11.56
C ASP A 222 9.08 0.55 -10.12
N ALA A 223 9.71 1.43 -9.33
CA ALA A 223 9.95 1.14 -7.92
C ALA A 223 9.94 2.37 -7.02
N PHE A 224 9.61 2.13 -5.75
CA PHE A 224 9.69 3.11 -4.67
C PHE A 224 10.64 2.58 -3.60
N LEU A 225 11.76 3.28 -3.38
CA LEU A 225 12.71 2.99 -2.31
C LEU A 225 12.38 3.82 -1.07
N ILE A 226 12.20 3.13 0.06
CA ILE A 226 11.86 3.71 1.36
C ILE A 226 12.92 3.26 2.36
N GLY A 227 13.40 4.17 3.20
CA GLY A 227 14.28 3.81 4.31
C GLY A 227 13.51 3.11 5.42
N GLY A 228 14.05 2.00 5.92
CA GLY A 228 13.56 1.29 7.10
C GLY A 228 13.98 1.95 8.40
N ILE A 229 13.88 3.28 8.50
CA ILE A 229 14.24 4.03 9.70
C ILE A 229 12.97 4.45 10.45
N VAL A 230 12.93 4.12 11.74
CA VAL A 230 11.91 4.56 12.68
C VAL A 230 12.61 5.35 13.78
N ASP A 231 12.49 6.66 13.73
CA ASP A 231 13.14 7.57 14.66
C ASP A 231 12.13 8.15 15.67
N LYS A 232 12.48 8.13 16.97
CA LYS A 232 11.84 9.00 17.96
C LYS A 232 12.28 10.46 17.81
N ILE A 233 13.55 10.67 17.48
CA ILE A 233 14.17 11.98 17.23
C ILE A 233 14.68 11.95 15.79
N PRO A 234 14.18 12.81 14.90
CA PRO A 234 14.61 12.83 13.50
C PRO A 234 16.13 12.97 13.40
N ARG A 235 16.77 12.17 12.55
CA ARG A 235 18.21 12.27 12.24
C ARG A 235 18.39 12.92 10.86
N PRO A 236 18.60 14.25 10.79
CA PRO A 236 18.61 14.95 9.51
C PRO A 236 19.71 14.44 8.59
N GLY A 237 19.35 14.18 7.33
CA GLY A 237 20.28 13.74 6.30
C GLY A 237 20.63 12.24 6.29
N LEU A 238 20.18 11.46 7.28
CA LEU A 238 20.44 10.02 7.31
C LEU A 238 19.80 9.29 6.12
N SER A 239 18.59 9.72 5.72
CA SER A 239 17.89 9.26 4.52
C SER A 239 18.65 9.49 3.22
N ARG A 240 19.72 10.30 3.22
CA ARG A 240 20.55 10.52 2.02
C ARG A 240 21.44 9.35 1.65
N MET A 241 21.69 8.44 2.59
CA MET A 241 22.41 7.22 2.30
C MET A 241 21.71 6.37 1.23
N LEU A 242 20.38 6.45 1.10
CA LEU A 242 19.61 5.74 0.07
C LEU A 242 20.05 6.10 -1.36
N ASP A 243 20.46 7.35 -1.61
CA ASP A 243 20.95 7.78 -2.93
C ASP A 243 22.21 7.02 -3.33
N SER A 244 23.07 6.69 -2.36
CA SER A 244 24.29 5.91 -2.63
C SER A 244 24.00 4.43 -2.88
N LEU A 245 22.88 3.91 -2.37
CA LEU A 245 22.45 2.53 -2.58
C LEU A 245 21.82 2.34 -3.96
N VAL A 246 21.21 3.38 -4.51
CA VAL A 246 20.59 3.41 -5.85
C VAL A 246 20.94 4.72 -6.56
N PRO A 247 22.14 4.84 -7.17
CA PRO A 247 22.63 6.10 -7.73
C PRO A 247 21.81 6.67 -8.89
N TRP A 248 21.03 5.83 -9.58
CA TRP A 248 20.12 6.26 -10.67
C TRP A 248 18.72 6.63 -10.17
N GLY A 249 18.42 6.37 -8.89
CA GLY A 249 17.12 6.67 -8.31
C GLY A 249 16.92 8.17 -8.16
N VAL A 250 15.68 8.61 -8.33
CA VAL A 250 15.31 10.03 -8.29
C VAL A 250 14.73 10.37 -6.92
N PRO A 251 15.38 11.22 -6.11
CA PRO A 251 14.88 11.54 -4.78
C PRO A 251 13.67 12.48 -4.82
N ARG A 252 12.62 12.11 -4.08
CA ARG A 252 11.37 12.87 -3.95
C ARG A 252 10.92 12.94 -2.49
N LYS A 253 10.30 14.06 -2.12
CA LYS A 253 9.58 14.22 -0.85
C LYS A 253 8.08 14.22 -1.09
N ILE A 254 7.32 13.62 -0.18
CA ILE A 254 5.86 13.72 -0.19
C ILE A 254 5.48 15.00 0.55
N GLU A 255 4.70 15.87 -0.09
CA GLU A 255 4.25 17.13 0.51
C GLU A 255 2.74 17.27 0.41
N LEU A 256 2.16 17.89 1.43
CA LEU A 256 0.79 18.38 1.42
C LEU A 256 0.84 19.90 1.34
N ARG A 257 0.45 20.48 0.21
CA ARG A 257 0.45 21.95 -0.03
C ARG A 257 1.76 22.63 0.37
N GLY A 258 2.90 22.13 -0.15
CA GLY A 258 4.24 22.69 0.08
C GLY A 258 4.84 22.42 1.48
N SER A 259 4.33 21.41 2.18
CA SER A 259 4.76 21.05 3.54
C SER A 259 4.85 19.55 3.73
N VAL A 260 5.95 19.08 4.33
CA VAL A 260 6.07 17.71 4.85
C VAL A 260 5.36 17.51 6.20
N ILE A 261 5.06 18.60 6.93
CA ILE A 261 4.34 18.52 8.20
C ILE A 261 2.88 18.13 7.94
N GLY A 262 2.41 17.09 8.62
CA GLY A 262 1.10 16.49 8.42
C GLY A 262 1.06 15.41 7.35
N VAL A 263 2.19 15.11 6.72
CA VAL A 263 2.31 13.93 5.85
C VAL A 263 2.63 12.72 6.73
N PRO A 264 1.92 11.57 6.56
CA PRO A 264 2.23 10.36 7.31
C PRO A 264 3.69 9.92 7.15
N GLU A 265 4.37 9.68 8.27
CA GLU A 265 5.79 9.33 8.31
C GLU A 265 6.07 7.81 8.39
N ARG A 266 5.05 7.03 8.79
CA ARG A 266 5.20 5.58 8.97
C ARG A 266 5.30 4.87 7.61
N ILE A 267 6.18 3.89 7.49
CA ILE A 267 6.45 3.15 6.24
C ILE A 267 5.16 2.62 5.61
N ASN A 268 4.32 1.94 6.40
CA ASN A 268 3.06 1.40 5.92
C ASN A 268 2.08 2.49 5.42
N ARG A 269 2.10 3.68 6.03
CA ARG A 269 1.25 4.81 5.61
C ARG A 269 1.81 5.53 4.39
N ILE A 270 3.14 5.63 4.26
CA ILE A 270 3.79 6.12 3.04
C ILE A 270 3.40 5.22 1.86
N ILE A 271 3.53 3.90 2.02
CA ILE A 271 3.10 2.92 1.00
C ILE A 271 1.61 3.09 0.68
N GLU A 272 0.76 3.24 1.69
CA GLU A 272 -0.69 3.46 1.49
C GLU A 272 -0.99 4.74 0.70
N VAL A 273 -0.27 5.85 0.96
CA VAL A 273 -0.39 7.09 0.19
C VAL A 273 -0.03 6.86 -1.28
N ILE A 274 1.07 6.15 -1.56
CA ILE A 274 1.48 5.86 -2.95
C ILE A 274 0.43 4.98 -3.65
N LEU A 275 -0.02 3.90 -2.99
CA LEU A 275 -1.01 2.98 -3.56
C LEU A 275 -2.37 3.65 -3.79
N LYS A 276 -2.86 4.44 -2.83
CA LYS A 276 -4.10 5.22 -3.01
C LYS A 276 -3.99 6.23 -4.13
N SER A 277 -2.87 6.95 -4.19
CA SER A 277 -2.62 7.89 -5.28
C SER A 277 -2.68 7.17 -6.63
N ARG A 278 -1.93 6.07 -6.80
CA ARG A 278 -1.86 5.32 -8.06
C ARG A 278 -3.16 4.62 -8.46
N TYR A 279 -3.81 3.92 -7.53
CA TYR A 279 -4.91 2.98 -7.86
C TYR A 279 -6.31 3.47 -7.49
N VAL A 280 -6.44 4.53 -6.67
CA VAL A 280 -7.75 5.03 -6.20
C VAL A 280 -8.02 6.44 -6.70
N TYR A 281 -7.00 7.30 -6.68
CA TYR A 281 -7.16 8.73 -6.98
C TYR A 281 -6.43 9.19 -8.24
N ASN A 282 -5.99 8.25 -9.08
CA ASN A 282 -5.47 8.53 -10.43
C ASN A 282 -4.31 9.55 -10.45
N GLY A 283 -3.39 9.44 -9.49
CA GLY A 283 -2.24 10.31 -9.29
C GLY A 283 -2.45 11.47 -8.31
N ASP A 284 -3.64 11.66 -7.74
CA ASP A 284 -3.90 12.72 -6.75
C ASP A 284 -3.28 12.36 -5.38
N ILE A 285 -2.06 12.87 -5.18
CA ILE A 285 -1.25 12.69 -3.97
C ILE A 285 -1.87 13.43 -2.78
N GLU A 286 -2.47 14.61 -2.98
CA GLU A 286 -3.06 15.40 -1.88
C GLU A 286 -4.23 14.64 -1.25
N ARG A 287 -5.15 14.13 -2.07
CA ARG A 287 -6.26 13.32 -1.62
C ARG A 287 -5.81 12.00 -0.98
N ALA A 288 -4.76 11.39 -1.53
CA ALA A 288 -4.15 10.19 -0.94
C ALA A 288 -3.59 10.43 0.46
N ILE A 289 -2.89 11.55 0.67
CA ILE A 289 -2.41 11.97 1.99
C ILE A 289 -3.60 12.16 2.93
N ILE A 290 -4.55 13.02 2.56
CA ILE A 290 -5.70 13.41 3.39
C ILE A 290 -6.47 12.18 3.91
N THR A 291 -6.72 11.21 3.05
CA THR A 291 -7.49 9.99 3.39
C THR A 291 -6.66 8.90 4.08
N THR A 292 -5.38 9.17 4.35
CA THR A 292 -4.44 8.27 5.06
C THR A 292 -3.99 8.85 6.40
N MET A 293 -4.22 10.15 6.62
CA MET A 293 -3.81 10.85 7.84
C MET A 293 -4.43 10.24 9.10
N THR A 294 -3.59 10.02 10.11
CA THR A 294 -4.01 9.75 11.48
C THR A 294 -4.36 11.05 12.21
N LYS A 295 -4.98 10.94 13.40
CA LYS A 295 -5.18 12.10 14.29
C LYS A 295 -3.88 12.88 14.53
N LYS A 296 -2.74 12.17 14.74
CA LYS A 296 -1.43 12.79 14.97
C LYS A 296 -1.04 13.69 13.79
N ASP A 297 -1.23 13.21 12.57
CA ASP A 297 -0.85 13.93 11.35
C ASP A 297 -1.73 15.17 11.16
N ARG A 298 -3.04 15.04 11.42
CA ARG A 298 -4.01 16.16 11.34
C ARG A 298 -3.71 17.27 12.34
N VAL A 299 -3.48 16.91 13.60
CA VAL A 299 -3.11 17.87 14.65
C VAL A 299 -1.78 18.54 14.32
N ALA A 300 -0.78 17.79 13.84
CA ALA A 300 0.50 18.37 13.42
C ALA A 300 0.33 19.36 12.26
N ARG A 301 -0.54 19.03 11.29
CA ARG A 301 -0.84 19.94 10.19
C ARG A 301 -1.54 21.21 10.67
N ALA A 302 -2.60 21.07 11.46
CA ALA A 302 -3.33 22.20 12.02
C ALA A 302 -2.40 23.11 12.84
N TYR A 303 -1.51 22.52 13.65
CA TYR A 303 -0.50 23.26 14.42
C TYR A 303 0.39 24.13 13.53
N ARG A 304 0.88 23.60 12.39
CA ARG A 304 1.65 24.38 11.42
C ARG A 304 0.85 25.56 10.87
N GLU A 305 -0.38 25.34 10.43
CA GLU A 305 -1.20 26.39 9.82
C GLU A 305 -1.56 27.47 10.86
N ILE A 306 -1.87 27.08 12.09
CA ILE A 306 -2.07 28.01 13.21
C ILE A 306 -0.80 28.82 13.47
N THR A 307 0.36 28.18 13.55
CA THR A 307 1.63 28.88 13.83
C THR A 307 1.99 29.86 12.71
N LYS A 308 1.72 29.49 11.45
CA LYS A 308 1.90 30.34 10.28
C LYS A 308 0.99 31.57 10.36
N GLU A 309 -0.29 31.37 10.62
CA GLU A 309 -1.29 32.44 10.78
C GLU A 309 -0.92 33.41 11.90
N LEU A 310 -0.52 32.91 13.08
CA LEU A 310 -0.11 33.74 14.22
C LEU A 310 1.09 34.63 13.85
N ARG A 311 2.07 34.06 13.14
CA ARG A 311 3.26 34.78 12.68
C ARG A 311 2.92 35.84 11.63
N GLU A 312 2.06 35.51 10.67
CA GLU A 312 1.67 36.43 9.59
C GLU A 312 0.82 37.59 10.09
N LYS A 313 -0.03 37.36 11.12
CA LYS A 313 -0.89 38.38 11.71
C LYS A 313 -0.32 39.07 12.94
N GLY A 314 0.83 38.62 13.46
CA GLY A 314 1.47 39.19 14.64
C GLY A 314 0.62 39.13 15.91
N ARG A 315 -0.20 38.07 16.07
CA ARG A 315 -1.15 37.92 17.19
C ARG A 315 -0.93 36.60 17.94
N SER A 316 -1.44 36.51 19.17
CA SER A 316 -1.40 35.33 20.04
C SER A 316 -2.68 34.49 20.02
N TYR A 317 -3.63 34.80 19.12
CA TYR A 317 -4.91 34.10 19.05
C TYR A 317 -5.30 33.73 17.61
N VAL A 318 -6.07 32.67 17.47
CA VAL A 318 -6.73 32.27 16.22
C VAL A 318 -8.24 32.33 16.38
N THR A 319 -8.96 32.45 15.26
CA THR A 319 -10.42 32.54 15.26
C THR A 319 -11.08 31.25 14.82
N ARG A 320 -12.38 31.12 15.11
CA ARG A 320 -13.20 30.02 14.57
C ARG A 320 -13.21 30.01 13.04
N ASP A 321 -13.05 31.16 12.39
CA ASP A 321 -12.94 31.23 10.93
C ASP A 321 -11.76 30.42 10.39
N LEU A 322 -10.60 30.44 11.06
CA LEU A 322 -9.46 29.62 10.66
C LEU A 322 -9.81 28.13 10.71
N TYR A 323 -10.55 27.69 11.74
CA TYR A 323 -11.03 26.32 11.80
C TYR A 323 -11.95 25.99 10.62
N GLU A 324 -12.91 26.87 10.32
CA GLU A 324 -13.83 26.71 9.19
C GLU A 324 -13.09 26.70 7.84
N GLU A 325 -11.98 27.42 7.71
CA GLU A 325 -11.11 27.37 6.53
C GLU A 325 -10.31 26.07 6.43
N LEU A 326 -9.72 25.60 7.53
CA LEU A 326 -8.93 24.38 7.55
C LEU A 326 -9.79 23.15 7.29
N ARG A 327 -10.97 23.05 7.90
CA ARG A 327 -11.85 21.88 7.76
C ARG A 327 -12.41 21.67 6.35
N LYS A 328 -12.31 22.68 5.47
CA LYS A 328 -12.72 22.56 4.05
C LYS A 328 -11.85 21.56 3.28
N TRP A 329 -10.62 21.34 3.73
CA TRP A 329 -9.67 20.48 3.01
C TRP A 329 -8.90 19.52 3.93
N LEU A 330 -8.71 19.86 5.19
CA LEU A 330 -8.15 18.96 6.21
C LEU A 330 -9.33 18.32 6.97
N PRO A 331 -9.42 16.98 7.10
CA PRO A 331 -10.51 16.31 7.81
C PRO A 331 -10.36 16.44 9.33
N LEU A 332 -10.36 17.69 9.80
CA LEU A 332 -10.04 18.14 11.14
C LEU A 332 -11.33 18.33 11.94
N THR A 333 -11.39 17.72 13.12
CA THR A 333 -12.46 18.01 14.08
C THR A 333 -12.15 19.27 14.88
N TYR A 334 -13.17 19.88 15.48
CA TYR A 334 -12.95 21.07 16.32
C TYR A 334 -12.05 20.75 17.52
N ASP A 335 -12.19 19.59 18.16
CA ASP A 335 -11.32 19.17 19.27
C ASP A 335 -9.85 19.03 18.84
N GLU A 336 -9.59 18.49 17.64
CA GLU A 336 -8.24 18.40 17.07
C GLU A 336 -7.66 19.79 16.77
N PHE A 337 -8.49 20.74 16.33
CA PHE A 337 -8.10 22.13 16.15
C PHE A 337 -7.74 22.80 17.49
N LEU A 338 -8.56 22.63 18.52
CA LEU A 338 -8.29 23.15 19.87
C LEU A 338 -7.01 22.54 20.45
N GLU A 339 -6.78 21.25 20.23
CA GLU A 339 -5.54 20.57 20.62
C GLU A 339 -4.33 21.20 19.93
N ALA A 340 -4.41 21.45 18.62
CA ALA A 340 -3.36 22.09 17.85
C ALA A 340 -3.10 23.54 18.29
N ALA A 341 -4.15 24.32 18.56
CA ALA A 341 -4.05 25.70 19.08
C ALA A 341 -3.34 25.74 20.43
N ARG A 342 -3.69 24.82 21.34
CA ARG A 342 -3.05 24.69 22.65
C ARG A 342 -1.55 24.40 22.54
N ARG A 343 -1.15 23.53 21.60
CA ARG A 343 0.26 23.23 21.31
C ARG A 343 1.00 24.45 20.72
N ALA A 344 0.30 25.31 20.00
CA ALA A 344 0.84 26.56 19.46
C ALA A 344 0.83 27.73 20.47
N HIS A 345 0.41 27.49 21.72
CA HIS A 345 0.20 28.53 22.72
C HIS A 345 -0.74 29.65 22.24
N ALA A 346 -1.74 29.28 21.43
CA ALA A 346 -2.70 30.20 20.85
C ALA A 346 -4.02 30.17 21.64
N GLU A 347 -4.54 31.36 21.98
CA GLU A 347 -5.94 31.48 22.40
C GLU A 347 -6.87 31.25 21.21
N VAL A 348 -8.02 30.61 21.42
CA VAL A 348 -9.05 30.48 20.37
C VAL A 348 -10.17 31.45 20.70
N LYS A 349 -10.37 32.45 19.85
CA LYS A 349 -11.43 33.47 19.98
C LYS A 349 -12.51 33.20 18.94
N GLY A 350 -13.69 32.85 19.39
CA GLY A 350 -14.80 32.50 18.50
C GLY A 350 -16.10 32.43 19.25
#